data_AF-A0A1H5RJV7-F1
#
_entry.id   AF-A0A1H5RJV7-F1
#
_cell.length_a   1.000
_cell.length_b   1.000
_cell.length_c   1.000
_cell.angle_alpha   90.00
_cell.angle_beta   90.00
_cell.angle_gamma   90.00
#
_symmetry.space_group_name_H-M   'P 1'
#
loop_
_entity.id
_entity.type
_entity.pdbx_description
1 polymer ?
#
loop_
_entity_poly.entity_id
_entity_poly.type
_entity_poly.pdbx_seq_one_letter_code
_entity_poly.pdbx_strand_id
1 'polypeptide(L)'
;MLLADRTRWERLLADPALVRTAVEESLRFDANAGVGMSRYLSDDFELAGTVLPGGTTAMCSMAAANRDETAFENASEMDLGRSPNPHLAFGAGAHACLGQPLARTELQVTLEVLLRKLPSLELAVPADELRRIEGLAVGGLRELPVRW
;
A
#
# COMPACT_ATOMS: atom_id res chain seq x y z
N MET A 1 3.75 7.76 6.12
CA MET A 1 2.85 8.29 5.06
C MET A 1 1.76 9.18 5.64
N LEU A 2 0.92 8.67 6.56
CA LEU A 2 -0.07 9.49 7.26
C LEU A 2 0.58 10.58 8.15
N LEU A 3 1.59 10.22 8.95
CA LEU A 3 2.32 11.18 9.79
C LEU A 3 3.35 12.03 9.02
N ALA A 4 3.57 11.76 7.73
CA ALA A 4 4.51 12.54 6.92
C ALA A 4 3.91 13.88 6.47
N ASP A 5 2.60 14.04 6.63
CA ASP A 5 1.86 15.26 6.34
C ASP A 5 0.77 15.43 7.40
N ARG A 6 0.94 16.45 8.26
CA ARG A 6 0.06 16.67 9.42
C ARG A 6 -1.41 16.82 9.03
N THR A 7 -1.68 17.39 7.86
CA THR A 7 -3.05 17.61 7.37
C THR A 7 -3.83 16.31 7.20
N ARG A 8 -3.14 15.20 6.90
CA ARG A 8 -3.76 13.86 6.76
C ARG A 8 -4.22 13.31 8.11
N TRP A 9 -3.39 13.46 9.14
CA TRP A 9 -3.73 13.04 10.49
C TRP A 9 -4.89 13.88 11.04
N GLU A 10 -4.86 15.19 10.84
CA GLU A 10 -5.93 16.11 11.24
C GLU A 10 -7.24 15.82 10.52
N ARG A 11 -7.20 15.50 9.22
CA ARG A 11 -8.37 15.07 8.46
C ARG A 11 -9.00 13.80 9.01
N LEU A 12 -8.19 12.82 9.44
CA LEU A 12 -8.67 11.59 10.07
C LEU A 12 -9.24 11.81 11.48
N LEU A 13 -8.69 12.76 12.24
CA LEU A 13 -9.25 13.16 13.54
C LEU A 13 -10.60 13.87 13.36
N ALA A 14 -10.72 14.72 12.35
CA ALA A 14 -11.95 15.45 12.04
C ALA A 14 -13.04 14.53 11.48
N ASP A 15 -12.67 13.53 10.69
CA ASP A 15 -13.59 12.55 10.12
C ASP A 15 -13.06 11.11 10.26
N PRO A 16 -13.37 10.43 11.40
CA PRO A 16 -12.98 9.03 11.61
C PRO A 16 -13.63 8.05 10.62
N ALA A 17 -14.67 8.43 9.88
CA ALA A 17 -15.27 7.54 8.88
C ALA A 17 -14.32 7.25 7.70
N LEU A 18 -13.30 8.12 7.51
CA LEU A 18 -12.25 7.95 6.51
C LEU A 18 -11.23 6.86 6.84
N VAL A 19 -11.24 6.28 8.05
CA VAL A 19 -10.26 5.23 8.42
C VAL A 19 -10.25 4.08 7.41
N ARG A 20 -11.44 3.62 6.99
CA ARG A 20 -11.54 2.49 6.05
C ARG A 20 -10.87 2.80 4.71
N THR A 21 -11.17 3.94 4.11
CA THR A 21 -10.61 4.35 2.82
C THR A 21 -9.13 4.73 2.93
N ALA A 22 -8.71 5.32 4.05
CA ALA A 22 -7.31 5.63 4.32
C ALA A 22 -6.44 4.38 4.48
N VAL A 23 -6.98 3.28 5.02
CA VAL A 23 -6.30 1.98 5.08
C VAL A 23 -6.08 1.42 3.67
N GLU A 24 -7.11 1.40 2.83
CA GLU A 24 -6.97 0.94 1.43
C GLU A 24 -5.99 1.84 0.65
N GLU A 25 -6.03 3.16 0.84
CA GLU A 25 -5.11 4.07 0.16
C GLU A 25 -3.66 3.89 0.66
N SER A 26 -3.47 3.65 1.96
CA SER A 26 -2.15 3.32 2.52
C SER A 26 -1.60 2.02 1.93
N LEU A 27 -2.45 1.00 1.78
CA LEU A 27 -2.10 -0.27 1.14
C LEU A 27 -1.76 -0.09 -0.35
N ARG A 28 -2.50 0.74 -1.09
CA ARG A 28 -2.17 1.09 -2.48
C ARG A 28 -0.79 1.73 -2.58
N PHE A 29 -0.51 2.67 -1.68
CA PHE A 29 0.73 3.46 -1.69
C PHE A 29 1.97 2.68 -1.28
N ASP A 30 1.86 1.83 -0.27
CA ASP A 30 2.95 1.01 0.27
C ASP A 30 2.76 -0.46 -0.10
N ALA A 31 2.30 -0.71 -1.33
CA ALA A 31 2.24 -2.05 -1.92
C ALA A 31 3.66 -2.58 -2.17
N ASN A 32 4.33 -2.94 -1.08
CA ASN A 32 5.69 -3.39 -1.08
C ASN A 32 5.74 -4.89 -1.36
N ALA A 33 6.32 -5.26 -2.50
CA ALA A 33 6.61 -6.65 -2.84
C ALA A 33 8.01 -6.83 -3.43
N GLY A 34 8.96 -5.97 -3.05
CA GLY A 34 10.32 -6.00 -3.58
C GLY A 34 10.36 -5.98 -5.11
N VAL A 35 10.87 -7.06 -5.72
CA VAL A 35 11.00 -7.21 -7.17
C VAL A 35 9.67 -7.45 -7.91
N GLY A 36 8.56 -7.70 -7.21
CA GLY A 36 7.26 -8.06 -7.78
C GLY A 36 6.89 -9.53 -7.55
N MET A 37 5.69 -9.92 -7.98
CA MET A 37 5.26 -11.32 -7.92
C MET A 37 5.69 -12.08 -9.17
N SER A 38 6.51 -13.11 -8.99
CA SER A 38 6.95 -13.97 -10.08
C SER A 38 5.84 -14.92 -10.56
N ARG A 39 5.74 -15.12 -11.87
CA ARG A 39 4.91 -16.13 -12.53
C ARG A 39 5.72 -16.82 -13.61
N TYR A 40 5.72 -18.15 -13.61
CA TYR A 40 6.32 -18.96 -14.66
C TYR A 40 5.26 -19.33 -15.69
N LEU A 41 5.54 -19.09 -16.97
CA LEU A 41 4.65 -19.43 -18.07
C LEU A 41 4.98 -20.85 -18.55
N SER A 42 4.04 -21.78 -18.41
CA SER A 42 4.21 -23.17 -18.91
C SER A 42 4.10 -23.25 -20.43
N ASP A 43 3.29 -22.37 -21.01
CA ASP A 43 2.94 -22.32 -22.42
C ASP A 43 3.07 -20.88 -22.93
N ASP A 44 3.05 -20.71 -24.25
CA ASP A 44 3.01 -19.38 -24.86
C ASP A 44 1.79 -18.59 -24.36
N PHE A 45 2.01 -17.33 -24.00
CA PHE A 45 0.98 -16.46 -23.41
C PHE A 45 0.96 -15.10 -24.11
N GLU A 46 -0.21 -14.69 -24.61
CA GLU A 46 -0.39 -13.36 -25.21
C GLU A 46 -0.76 -12.32 -24.16
N LEU A 47 0.03 -11.26 -24.05
CA LEU A 47 -0.19 -10.12 -23.15
C LEU A 47 -0.05 -8.81 -23.92
N ALA A 48 -1.12 -8.00 -23.96
CA ALA A 48 -1.14 -6.70 -24.63
C ALA A 48 -0.60 -6.73 -26.07
N GLY A 49 -0.97 -7.77 -26.84
CA GLY A 49 -0.51 -7.98 -28.22
C GLY A 49 0.91 -8.52 -28.36
N THR A 50 1.59 -8.85 -27.26
CA THR A 50 2.92 -9.47 -27.25
C THR A 50 2.81 -10.94 -26.82
N VAL A 51 3.35 -11.85 -27.62
CA VAL A 51 3.47 -13.28 -27.23
C VAL A 51 4.72 -13.46 -26.37
N LEU A 52 4.52 -13.89 -25.13
CA LEU A 52 5.56 -14.34 -24.22
C LEU A 52 5.74 -15.85 -24.37
N PRO A 53 6.93 -16.35 -24.73
CA PRO A 53 7.15 -17.78 -24.92
C PRO A 53 6.98 -18.59 -23.63
N GLY A 54 6.54 -19.84 -23.75
CA GLY A 54 6.64 -20.83 -22.68
C GLY A 54 8.07 -20.94 -22.16
N GLY A 55 8.21 -21.11 -20.84
CA GLY A 55 9.49 -21.07 -20.15
C GLY A 55 9.90 -19.69 -19.62
N THR A 56 9.14 -18.63 -19.95
CA THR A 56 9.41 -17.27 -19.45
C THR A 56 9.01 -17.12 -17.99
N THR A 57 9.84 -16.43 -17.20
CA THR A 57 9.47 -15.95 -15.86
C THR A 57 9.06 -14.49 -15.94
N ALA A 58 7.77 -14.21 -15.78
CA ALA A 58 7.22 -12.86 -15.73
C ALA A 58 7.25 -12.32 -14.29
N MET A 59 7.59 -11.05 -14.14
CA MET A 59 7.59 -10.36 -12.85
C MET A 59 6.50 -9.30 -12.81
N CYS A 60 5.46 -9.51 -12.01
CA CYS A 60 4.32 -8.62 -11.91
C CYS A 60 4.56 -7.54 -10.84
N SER A 61 4.76 -6.29 -11.27
CA SER A 61 4.95 -5.16 -10.35
C SER A 61 3.61 -4.58 -9.87
N MET A 62 3.21 -4.97 -8.66
CA MET A 62 2.02 -4.41 -7.99
C MET A 62 2.22 -2.94 -7.63
N ALA A 63 3.45 -2.54 -7.29
CA ALA A 63 3.79 -1.14 -7.03
C ALA A 63 3.56 -0.28 -8.29
N ALA A 64 3.94 -0.76 -9.48
CA ALA A 64 3.66 -0.05 -10.73
C ALA A 64 2.16 -0.01 -11.03
N ALA A 65 1.47 -1.16 -10.94
CA ALA A 65 0.03 -1.22 -11.19
C ALA A 65 -0.79 -0.33 -10.24
N ASN A 66 -0.39 -0.23 -8.97
CA ASN A 66 -1.04 0.63 -7.99
C ASN A 66 -0.76 2.12 -8.19
N ARG A 67 0.16 2.47 -9.11
CA ARG A 67 0.47 3.84 -9.53
C ARG A 67 0.11 4.11 -11.00
N ASP A 68 -0.62 3.20 -11.63
CA ASP A 68 -1.07 3.34 -13.01
C ASP A 68 -2.15 4.44 -13.11
N GLU A 69 -1.85 5.51 -13.84
CA GLU A 69 -2.74 6.66 -14.03
C GLU A 69 -4.00 6.32 -14.86
N THR A 70 -3.98 5.22 -15.61
CA THR A 70 -5.17 4.74 -16.34
C THR A 70 -6.18 4.06 -15.41
N ALA A 71 -5.74 3.58 -14.25
CA ALA A 71 -6.57 2.95 -13.23
C ALA A 71 -6.86 3.88 -12.03
N PHE A 72 -5.94 4.79 -11.72
CA PHE A 72 -6.01 5.70 -10.58
C PHE A 72 -5.77 7.15 -11.02
N GLU A 73 -6.81 7.98 -11.04
CA GLU A 73 -6.64 9.42 -11.24
C GLU A 73 -5.75 10.00 -10.12
N ASN A 74 -4.80 10.87 -10.49
CA ASN A 74 -3.78 11.41 -9.60
C ASN A 74 -3.07 10.30 -8.81
N ALA A 75 -2.58 9.27 -9.51
CA ALA A 75 -2.04 8.04 -8.90
C ALA A 75 -0.88 8.28 -7.93
N SER A 76 -0.16 9.39 -8.08
CA SER A 76 0.94 9.84 -7.21
C SER A 76 0.47 10.50 -5.91
N GLU A 77 -0.81 10.89 -5.81
CA GLU A 77 -1.39 11.61 -4.67
C GLU A 77 -2.13 10.68 -3.71
N MET A 78 -1.93 10.89 -2.41
CA MET A 78 -2.57 10.14 -1.34
C MET A 78 -3.93 10.77 -1.00
N ASP A 79 -4.99 10.18 -1.55
CA ASP A 79 -6.37 10.57 -1.25
C ASP A 79 -7.00 9.62 -0.23
N LEU A 80 -7.14 10.10 1.01
CA LEU A 80 -7.74 9.35 2.11
C LEU A 80 -9.22 8.98 1.86
N GLY A 81 -9.89 9.65 0.92
CA GLY A 81 -11.29 9.39 0.55
C GLY A 81 -11.45 8.52 -0.70
N ARG A 82 -10.35 8.07 -1.33
CA ARG A 82 -10.40 7.38 -2.63
C ARG A 82 -11.35 6.19 -2.62
N SER A 83 -12.34 6.21 -3.50
CA SER A 83 -13.29 5.12 -3.72
C SER A 83 -13.86 5.19 -5.16
N PRO A 84 -13.87 4.08 -5.92
CA PRO A 84 -13.32 2.76 -5.59
C PRO A 84 -11.78 2.78 -5.49
N ASN A 85 -11.20 1.80 -4.80
CA ASN A 85 -9.75 1.65 -4.68
C ASN A 85 -9.31 0.21 -5.04
N PRO A 86 -9.30 -0.16 -6.33
CA PRO A 86 -9.03 -1.53 -6.79
C PRO A 86 -7.53 -1.87 -6.78
N HIS A 87 -6.82 -1.58 -5.70
CA HIS A 87 -5.39 -1.81 -5.57
C HIS A 87 -5.05 -3.31 -5.49
N LEU A 88 -3.86 -3.67 -5.96
CA LEU A 88 -3.33 -5.02 -6.01
C LEU A 88 -2.38 -5.33 -4.85
N ALA A 89 -2.44 -4.59 -3.74
CA ALA A 89 -1.54 -4.80 -2.59
C ALA A 89 -1.65 -6.20 -1.97
N PHE A 90 -2.80 -6.86 -2.15
CA PHE A 90 -3.05 -8.23 -1.73
C PHE A 90 -2.99 -9.25 -2.89
N GLY A 91 -2.46 -8.85 -4.05
CA GLY A 91 -2.52 -9.66 -5.27
C GLY A 91 -3.94 -9.85 -5.80
N ALA A 92 -4.09 -10.79 -6.73
CA ALA A 92 -5.37 -11.12 -7.36
C ALA A 92 -5.42 -12.60 -7.79
N GLY A 93 -6.62 -13.08 -8.08
CA GLY A 93 -6.87 -14.43 -8.59
C GLY A 93 -6.66 -15.53 -7.54
N ALA A 94 -6.23 -16.71 -7.99
CA ALA A 94 -6.09 -17.91 -7.14
C ALA A 94 -5.08 -17.76 -5.99
N HIS A 95 -4.19 -16.78 -6.08
CA HIS A 95 -3.18 -16.47 -5.06
C HIS A 95 -3.42 -15.13 -4.36
N ALA A 96 -4.64 -14.59 -4.44
CA ALA A 96 -5.00 -13.42 -3.64
C ALA A 96 -4.78 -13.73 -2.15
N CYS A 97 -4.30 -12.74 -1.40
CA CYS A 97 -3.95 -12.91 0.00
C CYS A 97 -5.16 -13.39 0.80
N LEU A 98 -5.09 -14.61 1.31
CA LEU A 98 -6.13 -15.18 2.17
C LEU A 98 -6.35 -14.34 3.44
N GLY A 99 -5.29 -13.73 3.96
CA GLY A 99 -5.31 -12.89 5.16
C GLY A 99 -5.83 -11.46 4.93
N GLN A 100 -6.22 -11.09 3.71
CA GLN A 100 -6.63 -9.73 3.38
C GLN A 100 -7.75 -9.15 4.28
N PRO A 101 -8.77 -9.91 4.75
CA PRO A 101 -9.80 -9.34 5.63
C PRO A 101 -9.27 -9.09 7.04
N LEU A 102 -8.38 -9.96 7.52
CA LEU A 102 -7.75 -9.82 8.83
C LEU A 102 -6.81 -8.61 8.84
N ALA A 103 -5.92 -8.49 7.86
CA ALA A 103 -5.00 -7.35 7.75
C ALA A 103 -5.74 -6.01 7.71
N ARG A 104 -6.85 -5.93 6.96
CA ARG A 104 -7.71 -4.73 6.93
C ARG A 104 -8.30 -4.42 8.30
N THR A 105 -8.80 -5.43 8.99
CA THR A 105 -9.37 -5.28 10.34
C THR A 105 -8.32 -4.77 11.31
N GLU A 106 -7.12 -5.37 11.32
CA GLU A 106 -6.01 -4.98 12.19
C GLU A 106 -5.56 -3.55 11.92
N LEU A 107 -5.41 -3.17 10.66
CA LEU A 107 -5.01 -1.81 10.26
C LEU A 107 -6.06 -0.77 10.64
N GLN A 108 -7.35 -1.06 10.42
CA GLN A 108 -8.45 -0.17 10.79
C GLN A 108 -8.51 0.04 12.31
N VAL A 109 -8.51 -1.05 13.08
CA VAL A 109 -8.55 -0.98 14.54
C VAL A 109 -7.32 -0.25 15.10
N THR A 110 -6.13 -0.54 14.56
CA THR A 110 -4.89 0.13 14.98
C THR A 110 -4.98 1.62 14.73
N LEU A 111 -5.40 2.05 13.53
CA LEU A 111 -5.51 3.46 13.19
C LEU A 111 -6.56 4.17 14.05
N GLU A 112 -7.73 3.56 14.28
CA GLU A 112 -8.76 4.09 15.18
C GLU A 112 -8.24 4.26 16.62
N VAL A 113 -7.51 3.28 17.13
CA VAL A 113 -6.93 3.32 18.48
C VAL A 113 -5.91 4.46 18.57
N LEU A 114 -5.02 4.59 17.59
CA LEU A 114 -4.00 5.64 17.57
C LEU A 114 -4.64 7.04 17.49
N LEU A 115 -5.62 7.25 16.61
CA LEU A 115 -6.35 8.52 16.50
C LEU A 115 -7.03 8.90 17.82
N ARG A 116 -7.68 7.93 18.47
CA ARG A 116 -8.41 8.15 19.73
C ARG A 116 -7.48 8.36 20.93
N LYS A 117 -6.38 7.62 21.02
CA LYS A 117 -5.51 7.60 22.20
C LYS A 117 -4.35 8.59 22.09
N LEU A 118 -3.88 8.88 20.87
CA LEU A 118 -2.72 9.71 20.58
C LEU A 118 -3.06 10.76 19.50
N PRO A 119 -4.00 11.70 19.75
CA PRO A 119 -4.42 12.68 18.73
C PRO A 119 -3.28 13.64 18.31
N SER A 120 -2.33 13.88 19.20
CA SER A 120 -1.11 14.66 18.96
C SER A 120 0.04 13.87 18.34
N LEU A 121 -0.16 12.57 18.00
CA LEU A 121 0.89 11.73 17.43
C LEU A 121 1.52 12.38 16.19
N GLU A 122 2.85 12.46 16.19
CA GLU A 122 3.64 12.99 15.10
C GLU A 122 5.01 12.31 15.03
N LEU A 123 5.71 12.45 13.89
CA LEU A 123 7.08 11.99 13.77
C LEU A 123 7.99 12.80 14.69
N ALA A 124 8.91 12.13 15.39
CA ALA A 124 9.94 12.79 16.19
C ALA A 124 11.16 13.25 15.35
N VAL A 125 11.20 12.85 14.08
CA VAL A 125 12.23 13.21 13.10
C VAL A 125 11.57 13.57 11.77
N PRO A 126 12.24 14.35 10.89
CA PRO A 126 11.79 14.55 9.51
C PRO A 126 11.54 13.23 8.76
N ALA A 127 10.54 13.22 7.86
CA ALA A 127 10.13 12.00 7.18
C ALA A 127 11.18 11.43 6.22
N ASP A 128 12.07 12.26 5.70
CA ASP A 128 13.20 11.92 4.84
C ASP A 128 14.39 11.30 5.59
N GLU A 129 14.43 11.42 6.93
CA GLU A 129 15.41 10.73 7.78
C GLU A 129 15.01 9.27 8.10
N LEU A 130 13.77 8.87 7.79
CA LEU A 130 13.28 7.53 8.08
C LEU A 130 13.97 6.47 7.20
N ARG A 131 14.54 5.45 7.85
CA ARG A 131 15.30 4.40 7.17
C ARG A 131 14.42 3.21 6.84
N ARG A 132 14.32 2.86 5.56
CA ARG A 132 13.66 1.64 5.11
C ARG A 132 14.58 0.43 5.22
N ILE A 133 13.98 -0.73 5.46
CA ILE A 133 14.67 -2.02 5.32
C ILE A 133 14.71 -2.37 3.83
N GLU A 134 15.91 -2.53 3.29
CA GLU A 134 16.15 -2.87 1.89
C GLU A 134 16.46 -4.36 1.70
N GLY A 135 16.33 -4.85 0.46
CA GLY A 135 16.73 -6.22 0.09
C GLY A 135 15.77 -7.33 0.53
N LEU A 136 14.63 -7.02 1.16
CA LEU A 136 13.61 -7.98 1.54
C LEU A 136 12.40 -7.93 0.60
N ALA A 137 11.74 -9.08 0.41
CA ALA A 137 10.48 -9.18 -0.34
C ALA A 137 9.33 -8.40 0.34
N VAL A 138 9.38 -8.31 1.67
CA VAL A 138 8.50 -7.48 2.49
C VAL A 138 9.40 -6.57 3.30
N GLY A 139 9.23 -5.26 3.15
CA GLY A 139 10.03 -4.26 3.85
C GLY A 139 9.30 -3.62 5.02
N GLY A 140 9.62 -2.34 5.23
CA GLY A 140 9.10 -1.53 6.32
C GLY A 140 10.14 -0.50 6.72
N LEU A 141 9.88 0.21 7.80
CA LEU A 141 10.87 1.09 8.42
C LEU A 141 11.68 0.31 9.46
N ARG A 142 12.98 0.58 9.50
CA ARG A 142 13.89 0.01 10.51
C ARG A 142 13.53 0.53 11.91
N GLU A 143 13.14 1.80 11.97
CA GLU A 143 12.67 2.49 13.17
C GLU A 143 11.66 3.57 12.77
N LEU A 144 10.71 3.87 13.66
CA LEU A 144 9.73 4.93 13.49
C LEU A 144 9.69 5.78 14.78
N PRO A 145 10.60 6.77 14.93
CA PRO A 145 10.60 7.66 16.08
C PRO A 145 9.35 8.55 16.07
N VAL A 146 8.60 8.55 17.18
CA VAL A 146 7.36 9.33 17.33
C VAL A 146 7.33 10.06 18.66
N ARG A 147 6.52 11.13 18.72
CA ARG A 147 6.15 11.86 19.94
C ARG A 147 4.65 12.14 19.94
N TRP A 148 4.06 12.35 21.11
CA TRP A 148 2.63 12.57 21.31
C TRP A 148 2.37 13.38 22.58
#